data_AF-A0A956H7P9-F1
#
_entry.id   AF-A0A956H7P9-F1
#
_cell.length_a   1.000
_cell.length_b   1.000
_cell.length_c   1.000
_cell.angle_alpha   90.00
_cell.angle_beta   90.00
_cell.angle_gamma   90.00
#
_symmetry.space_group_name_H-M   'P 1'
#
loop_
_entity.id
_entity.type
_entity.pdbx_description
1 polymer ?
#
loop_
_entity_poly.entity_id
_entity_poly.type
_entity_poly.pdbx_seq_one_letter_code
_entity_poly.pdbx_strand_id
1 'polypeptide(L)'
;MDGQTPGAARSERRFFVALVAAAAISRLIWAIWVHPAPDHVYSDMAHYVFRARELAEHGFVPGTRSLAWQAWGTHVLLAIPMILLGPDGSAALELAGLIWAGCSAATVILGYRLAQRSHTGDSPWPPRIVGVALLLWIPLLSHTGYFVSETPFTCVLLATTLGAAKMIQEGRGALAAGCWGAVAFALRPQVAVFFVLLALLWLVDRRALGRSTTPRWSSRVSPRLALIFAIPLLLMLAFSMARFRVHTGRWGGVAENANMNLTAGRCHNIVTRAFLSEADMLAVPDPADTGAGRRVSLPGFRALAGHGDDHPLALRPALGGESIDFVGSIGDPEIHREFRRRCLAATGLVGQLRYSLVNASLSWVVARPWPESSDHRSPWALPLAQR
;
A
#
# COMPACT_ATOMS: atom_id res chain seq x y z
N MET A 1 -7.48 16.93 33.65
CA MET A 1 -7.87 17.40 32.30
C MET A 1 -9.40 17.61 32.26
N ASP A 2 -10.00 18.17 33.31
CA ASP A 2 -11.47 18.22 33.48
C ASP A 2 -11.96 19.66 33.62
N GLY A 3 -11.68 20.48 32.61
CA GLY A 3 -12.08 21.90 32.56
C GLY A 3 -12.90 22.27 31.32
N GLN A 4 -13.42 21.30 30.56
CA GLN A 4 -14.26 21.63 29.41
C GLN A 4 -15.68 21.99 29.88
N THR A 5 -16.14 23.19 29.51
CA THR A 5 -17.52 23.61 29.75
C THR A 5 -18.48 22.61 29.07
N PRO A 6 -19.63 22.27 29.70
CA PRO A 6 -20.57 21.29 29.16
C PRO A 6 -21.02 21.55 27.71
N GLY A 7 -21.00 22.82 27.28
CA GLY A 7 -21.29 23.23 25.90
C GLY A 7 -20.23 22.80 24.89
N ALA A 8 -18.95 22.89 25.23
CA ALA A 8 -17.84 22.52 24.35
C ALA A 8 -17.83 21.01 24.07
N ALA A 9 -18.00 20.19 25.12
CA ALA A 9 -18.09 18.74 24.99
C ALA A 9 -19.29 18.30 24.12
N ARG A 10 -20.44 18.99 24.24
CA ARG A 10 -21.63 18.75 23.42
C ARG A 10 -21.39 19.11 21.94
N SER A 11 -20.75 20.25 21.68
CA SER A 11 -20.37 20.67 20.32
C SER A 11 -19.46 19.64 19.65
N GLU A 12 -18.44 19.17 20.37
CA GLU A 12 -17.48 18.20 19.83
C GLU A 12 -18.13 16.85 19.53
N ARG A 13 -19.02 16.38 20.41
CA ARG A 13 -19.80 15.17 20.15
C ARG A 13 -20.67 15.30 18.90
N ARG A 14 -21.35 16.45 18.72
CA ARG A 14 -22.18 16.70 17.52
C ARG A 14 -21.34 16.70 16.25
N PHE A 15 -20.19 17.37 16.27
CA PHE A 15 -19.26 17.37 15.14
C PHE A 15 -18.79 15.96 14.81
N PHE A 16 -18.36 15.18 15.81
CA PHE A 16 -17.90 13.80 15.58
C PHE A 16 -19.00 12.93 14.97
N VAL A 17 -20.23 12.99 15.46
CA VAL A 17 -21.37 12.24 14.90
C VAL A 17 -21.65 12.66 13.46
N ALA A 18 -21.66 13.98 13.18
CA ALA A 18 -21.84 14.49 11.83
C ALA A 18 -20.73 14.01 10.88
N LEU A 19 -19.46 14.00 11.34
CA LEU A 19 -18.32 13.52 10.57
C LEU A 19 -18.44 12.02 10.26
N VAL A 20 -18.83 11.19 11.26
CA VAL A 20 -19.06 9.75 11.08
C VAL A 20 -20.17 9.51 10.06
N ALA A 21 -21.30 10.20 10.20
CA ALA A 21 -22.43 10.08 9.28
C ALA A 21 -22.05 10.51 7.86
N ALA A 22 -21.41 11.68 7.70
CA ALA A 22 -20.98 12.19 6.41
C ALA A 22 -19.95 11.26 5.74
N ALA A 23 -18.99 10.72 6.50
CA ALA A 23 -18.02 9.76 5.99
C ALA A 23 -18.73 8.48 5.51
N ALA A 24 -19.58 7.88 6.34
CA ALA A 24 -20.31 6.66 5.96
C ALA A 24 -21.19 6.87 4.73
N ILE A 25 -22.03 7.91 4.73
CA ILE A 25 -22.97 8.20 3.64
C ILE A 25 -22.22 8.49 2.33
N SER A 26 -21.20 9.37 2.36
CA SER A 26 -20.45 9.71 1.14
C SER A 26 -19.75 8.49 0.53
N ARG A 27 -19.19 7.60 1.37
CA ARG A 27 -18.50 6.38 0.91
C ARG A 27 -19.47 5.33 0.40
N LEU A 28 -20.65 5.20 1.02
CA LEU A 28 -21.71 4.30 0.54
C LEU A 28 -22.28 4.77 -0.80
N ILE A 29 -22.61 6.07 -0.93
CA ILE A 29 -23.04 6.65 -2.22
C ILE A 29 -21.99 6.39 -3.28
N TRP A 30 -20.71 6.57 -2.95
CA TRP A 30 -19.63 6.31 -3.89
C TRP A 30 -19.57 4.84 -4.32
N ALA A 31 -19.56 3.90 -3.38
CA ALA A 31 -19.42 2.48 -3.66
C ALA A 31 -20.65 1.83 -4.31
N ILE A 32 -21.85 2.38 -4.10
CA ILE A 32 -23.11 1.81 -4.60
C ILE A 32 -23.57 2.49 -5.89
N TRP A 33 -23.40 3.81 -6.03
CA TRP A 33 -23.98 4.57 -7.15
C TRP A 33 -22.94 5.18 -8.09
N VAL A 34 -21.86 5.75 -7.56
CA VAL A 34 -20.88 6.47 -8.41
C VAL A 34 -19.93 5.50 -9.08
N HIS A 35 -19.46 4.51 -8.33
CA HIS A 35 -18.46 3.55 -8.78
C HIS A 35 -18.77 2.15 -8.22
N PRO A 36 -19.86 1.51 -8.69
CA PRO A 36 -20.22 0.15 -8.29
C PRO A 36 -19.08 -0.81 -8.59
N ALA A 37 -18.63 -1.53 -7.56
CA ALA A 37 -17.46 -2.38 -7.68
C ALA A 37 -17.56 -3.51 -8.73
N PRO A 38 -18.72 -4.17 -8.95
CA PRO A 38 -18.87 -5.19 -10.00
C PRO A 38 -18.56 -4.67 -11.41
N ASP A 39 -18.95 -3.43 -11.71
CA ASP A 39 -18.85 -2.84 -13.04
C ASP A 39 -17.44 -2.28 -13.34
N HIS A 40 -16.57 -2.24 -12.32
CA HIS A 40 -15.31 -1.50 -12.37
C HIS A 40 -14.09 -2.34 -11.96
N VAL A 41 -14.06 -3.60 -12.36
CA VAL A 41 -12.90 -4.49 -12.17
C VAL A 41 -11.98 -4.46 -13.39
N TYR A 42 -10.92 -3.65 -13.33
CA TYR A 42 -9.91 -3.55 -14.39
C TYR A 42 -8.51 -3.31 -13.82
N SER A 43 -7.47 -3.39 -14.66
CA SER A 43 -6.08 -3.13 -14.28
C SER A 43 -5.64 -3.91 -13.02
N ASP A 44 -4.99 -3.25 -12.06
CA ASP A 44 -4.51 -3.87 -10.82
C ASP A 44 -5.62 -4.56 -10.01
N MET A 45 -6.85 -4.05 -10.04
CA MET A 45 -8.00 -4.67 -9.35
C MET A 45 -8.31 -6.05 -9.92
N ALA A 46 -8.25 -6.21 -11.24
CA ALA A 46 -8.50 -7.49 -11.89
C ALA A 46 -7.54 -8.57 -11.36
N HIS A 47 -6.28 -8.21 -11.11
CA HIS A 47 -5.33 -9.14 -10.52
C HIS A 47 -5.64 -9.47 -9.05
N TYR A 48 -6.13 -8.52 -8.24
CA TYR A 48 -6.56 -8.81 -6.87
C TYR A 48 -7.80 -9.70 -6.84
N VAL A 49 -8.81 -9.39 -7.67
CA VAL A 49 -10.04 -10.18 -7.82
C VAL A 49 -9.70 -11.59 -8.29
N PHE A 50 -8.86 -11.74 -9.31
CA PHE A 50 -8.41 -13.05 -9.79
C PHE A 50 -7.80 -13.90 -8.67
N ARG A 51 -6.85 -13.36 -7.90
CA ARG A 51 -6.24 -14.10 -6.77
C ARG A 51 -7.23 -14.40 -5.64
N ALA A 52 -8.20 -13.51 -5.42
CA ALA A 52 -9.22 -13.71 -4.41
C ALA A 52 -10.18 -14.84 -4.81
N ARG A 53 -10.56 -14.91 -6.09
CA ARG A 53 -11.35 -16.01 -6.67
C ARG A 53 -10.61 -17.33 -6.61
N GLU A 54 -9.36 -17.37 -7.07
CA GLU A 54 -8.50 -18.56 -6.99
C GLU A 54 -8.44 -19.11 -5.56
N LEU A 55 -8.29 -18.22 -4.57
CA LEU A 55 -8.27 -18.60 -3.16
C LEU A 55 -9.64 -19.05 -2.65
N ALA A 56 -10.73 -18.44 -3.10
CA ALA A 56 -12.09 -18.81 -2.68
C ALA A 56 -12.54 -20.15 -3.29
N GLU A 57 -12.16 -20.43 -4.53
CA GLU A 57 -12.52 -21.65 -5.27
C GLU A 57 -11.68 -22.85 -4.82
N HIS A 58 -10.36 -22.69 -4.76
CA HIS A 58 -9.43 -23.80 -4.58
C HIS A 58 -8.82 -23.84 -3.17
N GLY A 59 -9.07 -22.82 -2.36
CA GLY A 59 -8.44 -22.68 -1.07
C GLY A 59 -6.94 -22.43 -1.19
N PHE A 60 -6.20 -22.84 -0.16
CA PHE A 60 -4.76 -22.72 -0.12
C PHE A 60 -4.10 -23.90 -0.84
N VAL A 61 -3.66 -23.68 -2.08
CA VAL A 61 -2.96 -24.68 -2.89
C VAL A 61 -1.43 -24.40 -2.92
N PRO A 62 -0.59 -25.32 -2.41
CA PRO A 62 0.87 -25.21 -2.53
C PRO A 62 1.34 -25.11 -3.99
N GLY A 63 2.43 -24.38 -4.24
CA GLY A 63 2.98 -24.21 -5.59
C GLY A 63 2.25 -23.19 -6.48
N THR A 64 1.07 -22.70 -6.09
CA THR A 64 0.34 -21.66 -6.83
C THR A 64 1.02 -20.29 -6.71
N ARG A 65 1.99 -20.03 -7.59
CA ARG A 65 2.83 -18.82 -7.55
C ARG A 65 2.07 -17.52 -7.79
N SER A 66 0.91 -17.54 -8.47
CA SER A 66 0.06 -16.36 -8.63
C SER A 66 -0.34 -15.77 -7.27
N LEU A 67 -0.62 -16.60 -6.27
CA LEU A 67 -0.95 -16.19 -4.90
C LEU A 67 0.26 -15.61 -4.13
N ALA A 68 1.48 -15.87 -4.57
CA ALA A 68 2.70 -15.27 -4.00
C ALA A 68 3.19 -14.03 -4.76
N TRP A 69 2.54 -13.64 -5.86
CA TRP A 69 2.99 -12.53 -6.69
C TRP A 69 3.03 -11.20 -5.94
N GLN A 70 1.96 -10.87 -5.23
CA GLN A 70 1.83 -9.67 -4.39
C GLN A 70 1.68 -10.07 -2.92
N ALA A 71 1.74 -9.07 -2.03
CA ALA A 71 1.39 -9.26 -0.63
C ALA A 71 -0.03 -9.82 -0.50
N TRP A 72 -0.22 -10.70 0.49
CA TRP A 72 -1.38 -11.58 0.51
C TRP A 72 -2.64 -10.97 1.13
N GLY A 73 -2.48 -9.97 2.01
CA GLY A 73 -3.58 -9.46 2.83
C GLY A 73 -4.75 -8.94 2.00
N THR A 74 -4.48 -8.25 0.88
CA THR A 74 -5.55 -7.63 0.08
C THR A 74 -6.43 -8.65 -0.62
N HIS A 75 -5.84 -9.68 -1.25
CA HIS A 75 -6.64 -10.69 -1.92
C HIS A 75 -7.28 -11.68 -0.93
N VAL A 76 -6.71 -11.89 0.26
CA VAL A 76 -7.39 -12.63 1.33
C VAL A 76 -8.59 -11.85 1.86
N LEU A 77 -8.46 -10.54 2.10
CA LEU A 77 -9.58 -9.70 2.52
C LEU A 77 -10.72 -9.72 1.48
N LEU A 78 -10.36 -9.66 0.21
CA LEU A 78 -11.29 -9.73 -0.92
C LEU A 78 -11.91 -11.13 -1.11
N ALA A 79 -11.20 -12.20 -0.74
CA ALA A 79 -11.70 -13.56 -0.83
C ALA A 79 -12.79 -13.85 0.23
N ILE A 80 -12.84 -13.12 1.35
CA ILE A 80 -13.84 -13.35 2.40
C ILE A 80 -15.28 -13.26 1.84
N PRO A 81 -15.69 -12.16 1.18
CA PRO A 81 -17.00 -12.10 0.50
C PRO A 81 -17.26 -13.22 -0.52
N MET A 82 -16.23 -13.60 -1.28
CA MET A 82 -16.31 -14.64 -2.31
C MET A 82 -16.51 -16.04 -1.70
N ILE A 83 -15.88 -16.33 -0.57
CA ILE A 83 -16.08 -17.58 0.18
C ILE A 83 -17.51 -17.63 0.75
N LEU A 84 -18.05 -16.50 1.19
CA LEU A 84 -19.37 -16.42 1.81
C LEU A 84 -20.53 -16.46 0.80
N LEU A 85 -20.38 -15.81 -0.35
CA LEU A 85 -21.46 -15.57 -1.32
C LEU A 85 -21.25 -16.26 -2.68
N GLY A 86 -20.11 -16.93 -2.86
CA GLY A 86 -19.69 -17.55 -4.12
C GLY A 86 -18.66 -16.70 -4.88
N PRO A 87 -17.65 -17.34 -5.52
CA PRO A 87 -16.51 -16.64 -6.15
C PRO A 87 -16.87 -15.82 -7.39
N ASP A 88 -17.91 -16.23 -8.12
CA ASP A 88 -18.34 -15.59 -9.36
C ASP A 88 -19.53 -14.63 -9.19
N GLY A 89 -20.11 -14.54 -8.00
CA GLY A 89 -21.30 -13.73 -7.76
C GLY A 89 -21.03 -12.23 -7.73
N SER A 90 -21.87 -11.43 -8.41
CA SER A 90 -21.85 -9.96 -8.30
C SER A 90 -22.03 -9.50 -6.85
N ALA A 91 -22.86 -10.20 -6.08
CA ALA A 91 -23.08 -9.95 -4.65
C ALA A 91 -21.80 -10.05 -3.81
N ALA A 92 -20.85 -10.94 -4.16
CA ALA A 92 -19.56 -11.02 -3.48
C ALA A 92 -18.72 -9.74 -3.70
N LEU A 93 -18.72 -9.21 -4.93
CA LEU A 93 -18.04 -7.96 -5.26
C LEU A 93 -18.74 -6.75 -4.63
N GLU A 94 -20.07 -6.73 -4.56
CA GLU A 94 -20.81 -5.69 -3.85
C GLU A 94 -20.46 -5.66 -2.35
N LEU A 95 -20.47 -6.83 -1.69
CA LEU A 95 -20.08 -6.92 -0.27
C LEU A 95 -18.62 -6.52 -0.07
N ALA A 96 -17.70 -6.90 -0.97
CA ALA A 96 -16.33 -6.41 -0.95
C ALA A 96 -16.26 -4.88 -1.08
N GLY A 97 -17.06 -4.29 -1.98
CA GLY A 97 -17.17 -2.84 -2.14
C GLY A 97 -17.58 -2.15 -0.84
N LEU A 98 -18.55 -2.73 -0.11
CA LEU A 98 -18.97 -2.24 1.20
C LEU A 98 -17.87 -2.33 2.26
N ILE A 99 -17.04 -3.38 2.24
CA ILE A 99 -15.88 -3.49 3.14
C ILE A 99 -14.88 -2.35 2.87
N TRP A 100 -14.56 -2.08 1.59
CA TRP A 100 -13.68 -0.97 1.22
C TRP A 100 -14.27 0.39 1.58
N ALA A 101 -15.58 0.58 1.38
CA ALA A 101 -16.29 1.78 1.83
C ALA A 101 -16.21 1.97 3.34
N GLY A 102 -16.37 0.88 4.11
CA GLY A 102 -16.19 0.88 5.55
C GLY A 102 -14.78 1.29 5.96
N CYS A 103 -13.74 0.72 5.33
CA CYS A 103 -12.35 1.10 5.57
C CYS A 103 -12.07 2.58 5.23
N SER A 104 -12.61 3.08 4.11
CA SER A 104 -12.47 4.49 3.71
C SER A 104 -13.16 5.43 4.70
N ALA A 105 -14.38 5.11 5.15
CA ALA A 105 -15.07 5.88 6.17
C ALA A 105 -14.34 5.85 7.52
N ALA A 106 -13.85 4.68 7.94
CA ALA A 106 -13.06 4.50 9.15
C ALA A 106 -11.74 5.30 9.09
N THR A 107 -11.12 5.45 7.92
CA THR A 107 -9.92 6.28 7.73
C THR A 107 -10.16 7.73 8.14
N VAL A 108 -11.30 8.33 7.76
CA VAL A 108 -11.68 9.70 8.16
C VAL A 108 -11.81 9.79 9.69
N ILE A 109 -12.51 8.82 10.28
CA ILE A 109 -12.77 8.77 11.72
C ILE A 109 -11.46 8.61 12.51
N LEU A 110 -10.63 7.65 12.13
CA LEU A 110 -9.35 7.36 12.77
C LEU A 110 -8.36 8.52 12.62
N GLY A 111 -8.32 9.17 11.45
CA GLY A 111 -7.49 10.35 11.23
C GLY A 111 -7.88 11.52 12.12
N TYR A 112 -9.18 11.81 12.22
CA TYR A 112 -9.69 12.81 13.17
C TYR A 112 -9.34 12.45 14.63
N ARG A 113 -9.53 11.20 15.05
CA ARG A 113 -9.18 10.74 16.41
C ARG A 113 -7.69 10.84 16.71
N LEU A 114 -6.84 10.51 15.72
CA LEU A 114 -5.40 10.66 15.85
C LEU A 114 -5.00 12.13 15.95
N ALA A 115 -5.63 13.02 15.18
CA ALA A 115 -5.41 14.45 15.27
C ALA A 115 -5.84 15.01 16.64
N GLN A 116 -7.02 14.63 17.15
CA GLN A 116 -7.47 15.00 18.50
C GLN A 116 -6.45 14.57 19.57
N ARG A 117 -5.88 13.37 19.41
CA ARG A 117 -4.95 12.81 20.40
C ARG A 117 -3.54 13.40 20.33
N SER A 118 -3.15 13.89 19.16
CA SER A 118 -1.84 14.49 18.93
C SER A 118 -1.83 15.99 19.16
N HIS A 119 -3.00 16.63 19.12
CA HIS A 119 -3.14 18.05 19.38
C HIS A 119 -3.01 18.37 20.87
N THR A 120 -2.10 19.29 21.21
CA THR A 120 -1.86 19.74 22.58
C THR A 120 -2.42 21.14 22.87
N GLY A 121 -3.06 21.79 21.89
CA GLY A 121 -3.66 23.11 22.06
C GLY A 121 -5.12 23.03 22.53
N ASP A 122 -5.64 24.18 22.97
CA ASP A 122 -7.02 24.30 23.45
C ASP A 122 -8.04 24.47 22.32
N SER A 123 -7.57 24.73 21.10
CA SER A 123 -8.43 24.96 19.94
C SER A 123 -8.99 23.65 19.40
N PRO A 124 -10.32 23.52 19.20
CA PRO A 124 -10.90 22.33 18.59
C PRO A 124 -10.71 22.30 17.06
N TRP A 125 -10.24 23.39 16.46
CA TRP A 125 -10.20 23.55 15.01
C TRP A 125 -9.20 22.64 14.31
N PRO A 126 -7.94 22.44 14.78
CA PRO A 126 -6.98 21.63 14.02
C PRO A 126 -7.44 20.19 13.81
N PRO A 127 -7.97 19.45 14.81
CA PRO A 127 -8.54 18.13 14.58
C PRO A 127 -9.74 18.16 13.63
N ARG A 128 -10.65 19.14 13.77
CA ARG A 128 -11.81 19.29 12.88
C ARG A 128 -11.41 19.51 11.43
N ILE A 129 -10.41 20.35 11.18
CA ILE A 129 -9.84 20.60 9.85
C ILE A 129 -9.28 19.30 9.26
N VAL A 130 -8.53 18.51 10.04
CA VAL A 130 -8.04 17.20 9.57
C VAL A 130 -9.20 16.27 9.20
N GLY A 131 -10.24 16.19 10.04
CA GLY A 131 -11.42 15.37 9.75
C GLY A 131 -12.14 15.79 8.46
N VAL A 132 -12.39 17.09 8.29
CA VAL A 132 -13.03 17.64 7.08
C VAL A 132 -12.14 17.46 5.85
N ALA A 133 -10.84 17.70 5.97
CA ALA A 133 -9.89 17.50 4.88
C ALA A 133 -9.90 16.04 4.40
N LEU A 134 -9.83 15.06 5.31
CA LEU A 134 -9.92 13.64 4.96
C LEU A 134 -11.30 13.26 4.38
N LEU A 135 -12.37 13.85 4.89
CA LEU A 135 -13.72 13.63 4.37
C LEU A 135 -13.81 14.03 2.88
N LEU A 136 -13.25 15.20 2.55
CA LEU A 136 -13.35 15.82 1.22
C LEU A 136 -12.18 15.47 0.28
N TRP A 137 -11.13 14.81 0.77
CA TRP A 137 -9.96 14.45 -0.03
C TRP A 137 -10.35 13.46 -1.13
N ILE A 138 -10.42 13.96 -2.37
CA ILE A 138 -10.91 13.20 -3.53
C ILE A 138 -10.15 11.88 -3.75
N PRO A 139 -8.81 11.80 -3.63
CA PRO A 139 -8.13 10.51 -3.71
C PRO A 139 -8.65 9.51 -2.68
N LEU A 140 -8.88 9.91 -1.42
CA LEU A 140 -9.37 8.99 -0.39
C LEU A 140 -10.83 8.57 -0.65
N LEU A 141 -11.68 9.50 -1.12
CA LEU A 141 -13.05 9.19 -1.48
C LEU A 141 -13.11 8.24 -2.68
N SER A 142 -12.37 8.52 -3.75
CA SER A 142 -12.38 7.69 -4.97
C SER A 142 -11.90 6.27 -4.75
N HIS A 143 -10.87 6.08 -3.91
CA HIS A 143 -10.33 4.77 -3.50
C HIS A 143 -11.33 3.87 -2.75
N THR A 144 -12.51 4.39 -2.40
CA THR A 144 -13.61 3.62 -1.79
C THR A 144 -14.15 2.52 -2.72
N GLY A 145 -14.25 2.79 -4.03
CA GLY A 145 -14.82 1.86 -5.00
C GLY A 145 -13.81 0.90 -5.63
N TYR A 146 -12.58 0.88 -5.12
CA TYR A 146 -11.43 0.32 -5.79
C TYR A 146 -10.76 -0.77 -4.96
N PHE A 147 -10.73 -2.00 -5.49
CA PHE A 147 -10.14 -3.19 -4.87
C PHE A 147 -8.60 -3.17 -4.91
N VAL A 148 -8.04 -2.11 -4.36
CA VAL A 148 -6.62 -1.89 -4.20
C VAL A 148 -6.25 -1.96 -2.71
N SER A 149 -4.97 -2.15 -2.44
CA SER A 149 -4.46 -2.32 -1.08
C SER A 149 -4.55 -1.06 -0.21
N GLU A 150 -4.59 0.10 -0.85
CA GLU A 150 -4.41 1.45 -0.30
C GLU A 150 -5.48 1.77 0.75
N THR A 151 -6.75 1.50 0.45
CA THR A 151 -7.88 1.81 1.33
C THR A 151 -7.85 1.01 2.63
N PRO A 152 -7.83 -0.33 2.61
CA PRO A 152 -7.74 -1.11 3.85
C PRO A 152 -6.41 -0.84 4.56
N PHE A 153 -5.30 -0.68 3.83
CA PHE A 153 -3.99 -0.40 4.41
C PHE A 153 -3.99 0.91 5.20
N THR A 154 -4.48 2.01 4.62
CA THR A 154 -4.52 3.32 5.27
C THR A 154 -5.38 3.28 6.53
N CYS A 155 -6.53 2.60 6.46
CA CYS A 155 -7.41 2.39 7.61
C CYS A 155 -6.68 1.71 8.77
N VAL A 156 -6.05 0.55 8.54
CA VAL A 156 -5.36 -0.19 9.60
C VAL A 156 -4.05 0.46 10.03
N LEU A 157 -3.39 1.21 9.12
CA LEU A 157 -2.22 2.02 9.43
C LEU A 157 -2.59 3.11 10.46
N LEU A 158 -3.68 3.85 10.23
CA LEU A 158 -4.16 4.83 11.20
C LEU A 158 -4.60 4.18 12.51
N ALA A 159 -5.21 2.99 12.47
CA ALA A 159 -5.58 2.25 13.68
C ALA A 159 -4.34 1.87 14.50
N THR A 160 -3.28 1.35 13.86
CA THR A 160 -2.02 1.04 14.56
C THR A 160 -1.32 2.31 15.05
N THR A 161 -1.29 3.40 14.28
CA THR A 161 -0.69 4.68 14.70
C THR A 161 -1.42 5.28 15.89
N LEU A 162 -2.76 5.28 15.87
CA LEU A 162 -3.58 5.71 17.01
C LEU A 162 -3.35 4.83 18.24
N GLY A 163 -3.27 3.52 18.04
CA GLY A 163 -2.94 2.56 19.09
C GLY A 163 -1.53 2.77 19.67
N ALA A 164 -0.54 3.05 18.83
CA ALA A 164 0.82 3.36 19.25
C ALA A 164 0.87 4.69 20.02
N ALA A 165 0.15 5.72 19.57
CA ALA A 165 0.01 6.98 20.31
C ALA A 165 -0.64 6.76 21.69
N LYS A 166 -1.67 5.91 21.78
CA LYS A 166 -2.27 5.48 23.05
C LYS A 166 -1.26 4.76 23.94
N MET A 167 -0.51 3.82 23.39
CA MET A 167 0.53 3.09 24.11
C MET A 167 1.61 4.03 24.65
N ILE A 168 2.08 5.00 23.87
CA ILE A 168 3.12 5.95 24.28
C ILE A 168 2.61 6.90 25.37
N GLN A 169 1.36 7.33 25.30
CA GLN A 169 0.82 8.33 26.22
C GLN A 169 0.25 7.70 27.51
N GLU A 170 -0.37 6.52 27.42
CA GLU A 170 -1.12 5.89 28.53
C GLU A 170 -0.50 4.56 29.00
N GLY A 171 0.47 4.00 28.28
CA GLY A 171 1.06 2.69 28.59
C GLY A 171 0.12 1.50 28.32
N ARG A 172 -0.95 1.68 27.53
CA ARG A 172 -1.99 0.67 27.26
C ARG A 172 -2.19 0.42 25.76
N GLY A 173 -2.76 -0.74 25.42
CA GLY A 173 -3.19 -1.03 24.03
C GLY A 173 -2.09 -1.53 23.10
N ALA A 174 -0.91 -1.90 23.60
CA ALA A 174 0.22 -2.40 22.81
C ALA A 174 -0.16 -3.58 21.90
N LEU A 175 -0.90 -4.57 22.43
CA LEU A 175 -1.30 -5.76 21.66
C LEU A 175 -2.24 -5.39 20.51
N ALA A 176 -3.28 -4.60 20.79
CA ALA A 176 -4.23 -4.17 19.75
C ALA A 176 -3.53 -3.34 18.66
N ALA A 177 -2.63 -2.42 19.05
CA ALA A 177 -1.83 -1.65 18.11
C ALA A 177 -0.92 -2.54 17.26
N GLY A 178 -0.29 -3.54 17.87
CA GLY A 178 0.52 -4.56 17.19
C GLY A 178 -0.30 -5.40 16.21
N CYS A 179 -1.50 -5.85 16.59
CA CYS A 179 -2.41 -6.60 15.72
C CYS A 179 -2.83 -5.78 14.50
N TRP A 180 -3.20 -4.51 14.68
CA TRP A 180 -3.48 -3.63 13.53
C TRP A 180 -2.25 -3.41 12.65
N GLY A 181 -1.06 -3.31 13.25
CA GLY A 181 0.19 -3.20 12.52
C GLY A 181 0.51 -4.48 11.74
N ALA A 182 0.16 -5.65 12.27
CA ALA A 182 0.31 -6.93 11.59
C ALA A 182 -0.62 -7.03 10.38
N VAL A 183 -1.87 -6.60 10.50
CA VAL A 183 -2.78 -6.50 9.35
C VAL A 183 -2.24 -5.50 8.32
N ALA A 184 -1.71 -4.35 8.76
CA ALA A 184 -1.08 -3.38 7.87
C ALA A 184 0.09 -4.01 7.08
N PHE A 185 0.92 -4.83 7.75
CA PHE A 185 2.01 -5.56 7.12
C PHE A 185 1.53 -6.60 6.11
N ALA A 186 0.49 -7.36 6.44
CA ALA A 186 -0.08 -8.35 5.53
C ALA A 186 -0.63 -7.72 4.24
N LEU A 187 -1.28 -6.55 4.37
CA LEU A 187 -1.78 -5.77 3.24
C LEU A 187 -0.63 -5.18 2.43
N ARG A 188 0.35 -4.57 3.12
CA ARG A 188 1.46 -3.84 2.49
C ARG A 188 2.75 -3.95 3.32
N PRO A 189 3.66 -4.88 2.97
CA PRO A 189 4.86 -5.16 3.75
C PRO A 189 5.83 -3.98 3.89
N GLN A 190 5.75 -2.96 3.03
CA GLN A 190 6.62 -1.78 3.14
C GLN A 190 6.42 -1.00 4.46
N VAL A 191 5.30 -1.21 5.17
CA VAL A 191 5.11 -0.65 6.52
C VAL A 191 6.16 -1.16 7.52
N ALA A 192 6.84 -2.27 7.24
CA ALA A 192 7.96 -2.72 8.04
C ALA A 192 9.05 -1.64 8.21
N VAL A 193 9.27 -0.81 7.18
CA VAL A 193 10.21 0.32 7.27
C VAL A 193 9.77 1.30 8.35
N PHE A 194 8.47 1.64 8.40
CA PHE A 194 7.90 2.49 9.45
C PHE A 194 8.13 1.91 10.85
N PHE A 195 7.87 0.61 11.05
CA PHE A 195 8.09 -0.03 12.36
C PHE A 195 9.57 -0.13 12.75
N VAL A 196 10.47 -0.39 11.80
CA VAL A 196 11.92 -0.38 12.03
C VAL A 196 12.36 1.02 12.44
N LEU A 197 11.94 2.07 11.72
CA LEU A 197 12.28 3.45 12.07
C LEU A 197 11.72 3.83 13.44
N LEU A 198 10.49 3.45 13.76
CA LEU A 198 9.90 3.68 15.08
C LEU A 198 10.69 2.98 16.20
N ALA A 199 11.12 1.74 15.98
CA ALA A 199 11.95 0.99 16.93
C ALA A 199 13.34 1.62 17.09
N LEU A 200 13.97 2.07 15.99
CA LEU A 200 15.25 2.77 16.03
C LEU A 200 15.15 4.10 16.79
N LEU A 201 14.12 4.90 16.52
CA LEU A 201 13.85 6.14 17.25
C LEU A 201 13.64 5.89 18.74
N TRP A 202 12.87 4.85 19.09
CA TRP A 202 12.69 4.45 20.48
C TRP A 202 14.02 4.05 21.15
N LEU A 203 14.86 3.26 20.47
CA LEU A 203 16.17 2.83 20.98
C LEU A 203 17.14 4.00 21.16
N VAL A 204 17.20 4.91 20.19
CA VAL A 204 18.03 6.13 20.25
C VAL A 204 17.58 7.00 21.42
N ASP A 205 16.28 7.24 21.54
CA ASP A 205 15.72 8.05 22.62
C ASP A 205 15.97 7.41 24.00
N ARG A 206 15.85 6.08 24.10
CA ARG A 206 16.16 5.33 25.33
C ARG A 206 17.63 5.39 25.72
N ARG A 207 18.56 5.27 24.77
CA ARG A 207 20.00 5.39 25.08
C ARG A 207 20.36 6.79 25.55
N ALA A 208 19.69 7.81 25.03
CA ALA A 208 19.88 9.18 25.46
C ALA A 208 19.30 9.48 26.86
N LEU A 209 18.39 8.66 27.39
CA LEU A 209 17.87 8.79 28.77
C LEU A 209 18.96 8.67 29.84
N GLY A 210 20.03 7.91 29.58
CA GLY A 210 21.16 7.80 30.51
C GLY A 210 21.92 9.12 30.74
N ARG A 211 21.58 10.19 30.00
CA ARG A 211 22.27 11.48 30.02
C ARG A 211 21.38 12.69 30.34
N SER A 212 20.08 12.49 30.55
CA SER A 212 19.10 13.59 30.64
C SER A 212 18.14 13.41 31.80
N THR A 213 17.87 14.48 32.54
CA THR A 213 16.91 14.52 33.66
C THR A 213 15.45 14.69 33.21
N THR A 214 15.21 15.04 31.95
CA THR A 214 13.86 15.23 31.40
C THR A 214 13.20 13.90 31.00
N PRO A 215 11.96 13.63 31.44
CA PRO A 215 11.25 12.40 31.09
C PRO A 215 10.88 12.41 29.60
N ARG A 216 11.49 11.51 28.83
CA ARG A 216 11.23 11.37 27.39
C ARG A 216 10.11 10.37 27.08
N TRP A 217 9.55 10.42 25.89
CA TRP A 217 8.45 9.53 25.50
C TRP A 217 8.86 8.04 25.55
N SER A 218 10.12 7.71 25.27
CA SER A 218 10.61 6.34 25.31
C SER A 218 10.69 5.72 26.71
N SER A 219 10.66 6.53 27.79
CA SER A 219 10.57 6.02 29.16
C SER A 219 9.18 5.48 29.48
N ARG A 220 8.14 6.03 28.84
CA ARG A 220 6.74 5.58 28.97
C ARG A 220 6.47 4.25 28.26
N VAL A 221 7.30 3.89 27.28
CA VAL A 221 7.24 2.60 26.59
C VAL A 221 8.28 1.65 27.18
N SER A 222 7.83 0.77 28.07
CA SER A 222 8.68 -0.29 28.64
C SER A 222 9.10 -1.32 27.56
N PRO A 223 10.21 -2.06 27.74
CA PRO A 223 10.60 -3.12 26.81
C PRO A 223 9.50 -4.18 26.66
N ARG A 224 8.75 -4.45 27.74
CA ARG A 224 7.61 -5.36 27.73
C ARG A 224 6.51 -4.87 26.81
N LEU A 225 6.15 -3.59 26.86
CA LEU A 225 5.14 -3.01 25.94
C LEU A 225 5.62 -3.04 24.49
N ALA A 226 6.88 -2.68 24.25
CA ALA A 226 7.49 -2.77 22.92
C ALA A 226 7.46 -4.21 22.38
N LEU A 227 7.75 -5.20 23.21
CA LEU A 227 7.68 -6.62 22.84
C LEU A 227 6.24 -7.07 22.54
N ILE A 228 5.27 -6.70 23.38
CA ILE A 228 3.85 -7.02 23.15
C ILE A 228 3.35 -6.42 21.83
N PHE A 229 3.78 -5.21 21.49
CA PHE A 229 3.50 -4.58 20.19
C PHE A 229 4.17 -5.33 19.03
N ALA A 230 5.41 -5.79 19.23
CA ALA A 230 6.20 -6.45 18.20
C ALA A 230 5.77 -7.90 17.91
N ILE A 231 5.23 -8.64 18.89
CA ILE A 231 4.86 -10.06 18.74
C ILE A 231 3.92 -10.29 17.54
N PRO A 232 2.77 -9.59 17.39
CA PRO A 232 1.91 -9.79 16.23
C PRO A 232 2.60 -9.51 14.90
N LEU A 233 3.50 -8.52 14.84
CA LEU A 233 4.27 -8.19 13.64
C LEU A 233 5.22 -9.33 13.25
N LEU A 234 5.95 -9.86 14.24
CA LEU A 234 6.89 -10.96 14.04
C LEU A 234 6.18 -12.25 13.62
N LEU A 235 5.04 -12.56 14.24
CA LEU A 235 4.20 -13.70 13.86
C LEU A 235 3.68 -13.55 12.43
N MET A 236 3.23 -12.36 12.06
CA MET A 236 2.76 -12.06 10.71
C MET A 236 3.87 -12.15 9.66
N LEU A 237 5.07 -11.67 9.98
CA LEU A 237 6.25 -11.82 9.13
C LEU A 237 6.59 -13.31 8.94
N ALA A 238 6.67 -14.07 10.03
CA ALA A 238 6.95 -15.51 9.99
C ALA A 238 5.92 -16.26 9.15
N PHE A 239 4.62 -15.99 9.37
CA PHE A 239 3.54 -16.56 8.56
C PHE A 239 3.69 -16.19 7.08
N SER A 240 3.95 -14.91 6.78
CA SER A 240 4.11 -14.44 5.39
C SER A 240 5.28 -15.09 4.68
N MET A 241 6.41 -15.29 5.37
CA MET A 241 7.58 -15.99 4.85
C MET A 241 7.32 -17.48 4.62
N ALA A 242 6.65 -18.14 5.58
CA ALA A 242 6.28 -19.55 5.46
C ALA A 242 5.32 -19.77 4.28
N ARG A 243 4.27 -18.94 4.19
CA ARG A 243 3.33 -18.92 3.07
C ARG A 243 4.03 -18.71 1.74
N PHE A 244 4.94 -17.75 1.67
CA PHE A 244 5.72 -17.48 0.47
C PHE A 244 6.54 -18.70 0.04
N ARG A 245 7.21 -19.38 0.97
CA ARG A 245 7.92 -20.64 0.69
C ARG A 245 7.01 -21.72 0.15
N VAL A 246 5.83 -21.90 0.73
CA VAL A 246 4.90 -22.95 0.29
C VAL A 246 4.42 -22.72 -1.16
N HIS A 247 4.21 -21.47 -1.58
CA HIS A 247 3.80 -21.18 -2.95
C HIS A 247 4.96 -21.12 -3.95
N THR A 248 6.18 -20.81 -3.52
CA THR A 248 7.31 -20.55 -4.45
C THR A 248 8.43 -21.58 -4.37
N GLY A 249 8.41 -22.48 -3.38
CA GLY A 249 9.47 -23.44 -3.10
C GLY A 249 10.73 -22.86 -2.45
N ARG A 250 10.77 -21.55 -2.16
CA ARG A 250 12.01 -20.86 -1.70
C ARG A 250 11.78 -19.88 -0.55
N TRP A 251 12.84 -19.64 0.22
CA TRP A 251 12.89 -18.58 1.24
C TRP A 251 13.33 -17.25 0.63
N GLY A 252 13.25 -16.17 1.42
CA GLY A 252 13.86 -14.87 1.08
C GLY A 252 12.89 -13.81 0.58
N GLY A 253 11.58 -13.97 0.81
CA GLY A 253 10.59 -12.96 0.43
C GLY A 253 9.24 -13.15 1.10
N VAL A 254 8.36 -12.17 0.88
CA VAL A 254 6.92 -12.21 1.22
C VAL A 254 6.02 -11.98 0.00
N ALA A 255 6.61 -11.54 -1.12
CA ALA A 255 5.95 -11.32 -2.41
C ALA A 255 6.99 -11.42 -3.55
N GLU A 256 6.63 -12.04 -4.68
CA GLU A 256 7.55 -12.25 -5.82
C GLU A 256 7.81 -10.96 -6.60
N ASN A 257 6.81 -10.08 -6.69
CA ASN A 257 6.90 -8.83 -7.43
C ASN A 257 7.97 -7.87 -6.86
N ALA A 258 8.43 -8.07 -5.63
CA ALA A 258 9.51 -7.28 -5.03
C ALA A 258 10.80 -7.33 -5.85
N ASN A 259 11.15 -8.50 -6.40
CA ASN A 259 12.36 -8.64 -7.21
C ASN A 259 12.24 -7.87 -8.52
N MET A 260 11.09 -7.96 -9.18
CA MET A 260 10.82 -7.26 -10.41
C MET A 260 10.77 -5.74 -10.19
N ASN A 261 10.11 -5.27 -9.13
CA ASN A 261 10.06 -3.84 -8.79
C ASN A 261 11.46 -3.29 -8.51
N LEU A 262 12.30 -4.06 -7.82
CA LEU A 262 13.68 -3.67 -7.56
C LEU A 262 14.52 -3.65 -8.86
N THR A 263 14.31 -4.59 -9.77
CA THR A 263 14.96 -4.57 -11.09
C THR A 263 14.54 -3.33 -11.87
N ALA A 264 13.24 -3.05 -11.96
CA ALA A 264 12.74 -1.85 -12.62
C ALA A 264 13.32 -0.57 -12.00
N GLY A 265 13.34 -0.47 -10.67
CA GLY A 265 13.94 0.67 -9.98
C GLY A 265 15.45 0.84 -10.20
N ARG A 266 16.20 -0.25 -10.37
CA ARG A 266 17.66 -0.21 -10.60
C ARG A 266 18.08 -0.13 -12.05
N CYS A 267 17.21 -0.54 -12.96
CA CYS A 267 17.47 -0.56 -14.39
C CYS A 267 16.74 0.55 -15.14
N HIS A 268 15.80 1.25 -14.48
CA HIS A 268 14.99 2.31 -15.09
C HIS A 268 14.24 1.85 -16.35
N ASN A 269 13.83 0.58 -16.39
CA ASN A 269 13.01 0.04 -17.46
C ASN A 269 11.51 0.18 -17.13
N ILE A 270 10.70 0.42 -18.15
CA ILE A 270 9.26 0.63 -18.06
C ILE A 270 8.51 -0.69 -18.04
N VAL A 271 9.00 -1.67 -18.80
CA VAL A 271 8.35 -2.96 -19.04
C VAL A 271 9.30 -4.09 -18.69
N THR A 272 8.81 -5.10 -17.99
CA THR A 272 9.48 -6.39 -17.82
C THR A 272 8.61 -7.46 -18.47
N ARG A 273 9.16 -8.20 -19.44
CA ARG A 273 8.49 -9.33 -20.09
C ARG A 273 9.22 -10.62 -19.78
N ALA A 274 8.45 -11.65 -19.49
CA ALA A 274 8.95 -13.00 -19.29
C ALA A 274 8.24 -13.96 -20.25
N PHE A 275 9.03 -14.78 -20.94
CA PHE A 275 8.59 -15.80 -21.88
C PHE A 275 8.79 -17.19 -21.28
N LEU A 276 7.95 -18.15 -21.65
CA LEU A 276 8.08 -19.53 -21.15
C LEU A 276 9.26 -20.26 -21.80
N SER A 277 9.52 -19.97 -23.08
CA SER A 277 10.62 -20.54 -23.84
C SER A 277 11.30 -19.51 -24.75
N GLU A 278 12.50 -19.86 -25.23
CA GLU A 278 13.20 -19.05 -26.26
C GLU A 278 12.41 -19.01 -27.57
N ALA A 279 11.73 -20.10 -27.92
CA ALA A 279 10.87 -20.14 -29.11
C ALA A 279 9.73 -19.11 -29.02
N ASP A 280 9.07 -19.00 -27.86
CA ASP A 280 8.00 -18.01 -27.66
C ASP A 280 8.54 -16.58 -27.74
N MET A 281 9.76 -16.34 -27.26
CA MET A 281 10.39 -15.03 -27.32
C MET A 281 10.79 -14.66 -28.76
N LEU A 282 11.33 -15.62 -29.52
CA LEU A 282 11.73 -15.43 -30.92
C LEU A 282 10.53 -15.35 -31.88
N ALA A 283 9.39 -15.93 -31.49
CA ALA A 283 8.15 -15.89 -32.28
C ALA A 283 7.43 -14.54 -32.23
N VAL A 284 7.87 -13.60 -31.37
CA VAL A 284 7.30 -12.25 -31.32
C VAL A 284 7.69 -11.49 -32.60
N PRO A 285 6.74 -11.14 -33.49
CA PRO A 285 7.06 -10.59 -34.81
C PRO A 285 7.74 -9.22 -34.75
N ASP A 286 7.40 -8.44 -33.74
CA ASP A 286 7.96 -7.12 -33.46
C ASP A 286 8.46 -7.06 -32.02
N PRO A 287 9.78 -6.92 -31.78
CA PRO A 287 10.32 -6.72 -30.44
C PRO A 287 9.69 -5.53 -29.69
N ALA A 288 9.17 -4.53 -30.41
CA ALA A 288 8.44 -3.40 -29.83
C ALA A 288 7.00 -3.75 -29.40
N ASP A 289 6.44 -4.90 -29.83
CA ASP A 289 5.13 -5.37 -29.37
C ASP A 289 5.20 -5.85 -27.92
N THR A 290 4.94 -4.92 -27.00
CA THR A 290 4.88 -5.20 -25.56
C THR A 290 3.68 -6.04 -25.13
N GLY A 291 2.81 -6.52 -26.03
CA GLY A 291 1.66 -7.37 -25.72
C GLY A 291 1.99 -8.85 -25.50
N ALA A 292 3.13 -9.33 -26.01
CA ALA A 292 3.51 -10.74 -25.92
C ALA A 292 4.11 -11.14 -24.56
N GLY A 293 3.91 -12.41 -24.18
CA GLY A 293 4.43 -13.01 -22.95
C GLY A 293 3.77 -12.49 -21.67
N ARG A 294 4.32 -12.89 -20.50
CA ARG A 294 3.87 -12.34 -19.22
C ARG A 294 4.54 -10.99 -19.00
N ARG A 295 3.74 -9.92 -18.99
CA ARG A 295 4.20 -8.54 -18.85
C ARG A 295 3.85 -7.94 -17.49
N VAL A 296 4.76 -7.14 -16.97
CA VAL A 296 4.46 -6.12 -15.97
C VAL A 296 5.02 -4.79 -16.44
N SER A 297 4.26 -3.73 -16.26
CA SER A 297 4.67 -2.39 -16.60
C SER A 297 4.38 -1.45 -15.45
N LEU A 298 5.23 -0.44 -15.26
CA LEU A 298 5.10 0.52 -14.19
C LEU A 298 4.52 1.83 -14.74
N PRO A 299 3.27 2.20 -14.41
CA PRO A 299 2.64 3.41 -14.95
C PRO A 299 3.42 4.69 -14.64
N GLY A 300 3.97 4.83 -13.43
CA GLY A 300 4.79 5.99 -13.07
C GLY A 300 6.04 6.13 -13.94
N PHE A 301 6.60 5.01 -14.41
CA PHE A 301 7.77 5.03 -15.30
C PHE A 301 7.35 5.45 -16.71
N ARG A 302 6.19 4.99 -17.21
CA ARG A 302 5.64 5.51 -18.48
C ARG A 302 5.44 7.02 -18.46
N ALA A 303 4.93 7.56 -17.35
CA ALA A 303 4.78 9.01 -17.19
C ALA A 303 6.12 9.76 -17.31
N LEU A 304 7.20 9.17 -16.79
CA LEU A 304 8.55 9.73 -16.93
C LEU A 304 9.14 9.60 -18.32
N ALA A 305 8.79 8.56 -19.08
CA ALA A 305 9.26 8.39 -20.45
C ALA A 305 8.77 9.51 -21.38
N GLY A 306 7.65 10.17 -21.02
CA GLY A 306 7.19 11.37 -21.71
C GLY A 306 8.06 12.61 -21.47
N HIS A 307 8.96 12.59 -20.49
CA HIS A 307 9.95 13.65 -20.30
C HIS A 307 11.19 13.35 -21.14
N GLY A 308 11.56 14.27 -22.04
CA GLY A 308 12.75 14.11 -22.89
C GLY A 308 14.05 13.91 -22.08
N ASP A 309 15.07 13.34 -22.72
CA ASP A 309 16.30 12.84 -22.09
C ASP A 309 17.05 13.85 -21.21
N ASP A 310 16.89 15.14 -21.52
CA ASP A 310 17.52 16.26 -20.80
C ASP A 310 16.85 16.56 -19.46
N HIS A 311 15.63 16.06 -19.23
CA HIS A 311 14.91 16.31 -17.98
C HIS A 311 15.65 15.65 -16.79
N PRO A 312 15.80 16.33 -15.63
CA PRO A 312 16.52 15.77 -14.48
C PRO A 312 15.90 14.46 -13.98
N LEU A 313 14.58 14.31 -14.14
CA LEU A 313 13.81 13.12 -13.77
C LEU A 313 13.55 12.15 -14.92
N ALA A 314 14.09 12.38 -16.12
CA ALA A 314 13.90 11.48 -17.26
C ALA A 314 14.31 10.05 -16.89
N LEU A 315 13.57 9.07 -17.40
CA LEU A 315 14.04 7.69 -17.37
C LEU A 315 15.28 7.58 -18.24
N ARG A 316 16.26 6.83 -17.73
CA ARG A 316 17.48 6.54 -18.46
C ARG A 316 17.74 5.06 -18.34
N PRO A 317 17.16 4.22 -19.22
CA PRO A 317 17.28 2.77 -19.07
C PRO A 317 18.76 2.33 -19.07
N ALA A 318 19.17 1.62 -18.03
CA ALA A 318 20.57 1.23 -17.82
C ALA A 318 21.10 0.28 -18.92
N LEU A 319 20.21 -0.44 -19.59
CA LEU A 319 20.53 -1.43 -20.62
C LEU A 319 20.09 -0.98 -22.02
N GLY A 320 19.81 0.31 -22.21
CA GLY A 320 19.51 0.91 -23.52
C GLY A 320 18.10 0.69 -24.06
N GLY A 321 17.27 -0.16 -23.43
CA GLY A 321 15.88 -0.41 -23.83
C GLY A 321 14.87 -0.12 -22.72
N GLU A 322 13.66 0.31 -23.10
CA GLU A 322 12.54 0.50 -22.16
C GLU A 322 11.96 -0.81 -21.62
N SER A 323 12.20 -1.92 -22.32
CA SER A 323 11.83 -3.27 -21.92
C SER A 323 13.04 -4.10 -21.50
N ILE A 324 12.82 -4.99 -20.52
CA ILE A 324 13.71 -6.10 -20.22
C ILE A 324 12.96 -7.38 -20.51
N ASP A 325 13.50 -8.18 -21.40
CA ASP A 325 12.91 -9.43 -21.88
C ASP A 325 13.81 -10.60 -21.51
N PHE A 326 13.20 -11.69 -21.06
CA PHE A 326 13.92 -12.91 -20.72
C PHE A 326 13.03 -14.15 -20.75
N VAL A 327 13.68 -15.30 -20.82
CA VAL A 327 13.03 -16.62 -20.69
C VAL A 327 13.04 -17.05 -19.23
N GLY A 328 11.90 -17.52 -18.74
CA GLY A 328 11.71 -18.02 -17.39
C GLY A 328 10.54 -17.34 -16.68
N SER A 329 10.51 -17.48 -15.35
CA SER A 329 9.44 -16.90 -14.56
C SER A 329 9.68 -15.42 -14.29
N ILE A 330 8.67 -14.58 -14.50
CA ILE A 330 8.75 -13.14 -14.19
C ILE A 330 9.12 -12.83 -12.72
N GLY A 331 8.90 -13.77 -11.81
CA GLY A 331 9.28 -13.65 -10.40
C GLY A 331 10.66 -14.20 -10.06
N ASP A 332 11.48 -14.66 -11.02
CA ASP A 332 12.73 -15.35 -10.75
C ASP A 332 13.84 -14.42 -10.17
N PRO A 333 14.28 -14.61 -8.93
CA PRO A 333 15.21 -13.74 -8.25
C PRO A 333 16.63 -13.87 -8.80
N GLU A 334 17.01 -14.98 -9.43
CA GLU A 334 18.34 -15.15 -9.99
C GLU A 334 18.45 -14.37 -11.29
N ILE A 335 17.46 -14.50 -12.17
CA ILE A 335 17.36 -13.70 -13.39
C ILE A 335 17.36 -12.20 -13.04
N HIS A 336 16.52 -11.80 -12.08
CA HIS A 336 16.46 -10.42 -11.62
C HIS A 336 17.76 -9.95 -10.95
N ARG A 337 18.47 -10.82 -10.22
CA ARG A 337 19.80 -10.48 -9.66
C ARG A 337 20.84 -10.25 -10.74
N GLU A 338 20.82 -11.03 -11.81
CA GLU A 338 21.72 -10.85 -12.95
C GLU A 338 21.47 -9.50 -13.63
N PHE A 339 20.22 -9.17 -13.97
CA PHE A 339 19.90 -7.86 -14.54
C PHE A 339 20.34 -6.71 -13.65
N ARG A 340 20.08 -6.78 -12.33
CA ARG A 340 20.53 -5.73 -11.40
C ARG A 340 22.05 -5.58 -11.33
N ARG A 341 22.81 -6.68 -11.45
CA ARG A 341 24.28 -6.62 -11.52
C ARG A 341 24.74 -5.91 -12.79
N ARG A 342 24.13 -6.23 -13.95
CA ARG A 342 24.41 -5.55 -15.22
C ARG A 342 24.05 -4.07 -15.19
N CYS A 343 22.88 -3.71 -14.64
CA CYS A 343 22.47 -2.31 -14.52
C CYS A 343 23.37 -1.51 -13.58
N LEU A 344 23.80 -2.10 -12.46
CA LEU A 344 24.78 -1.48 -11.56
C LEU A 344 26.14 -1.30 -12.25
N ALA A 345 26.61 -2.29 -13.01
CA ALA A 345 27.85 -2.20 -13.76
C ALA A 345 27.80 -1.09 -14.83
N ALA A 346 26.67 -0.95 -15.52
CA ALA A 346 26.47 0.07 -16.55
C ALA A 346 26.38 1.51 -16.00
N THR A 347 25.82 1.69 -14.79
CA THR A 347 25.46 3.02 -14.26
C THR A 347 26.33 3.49 -13.10
N GLY A 348 27.04 2.57 -12.45
CA GLY A 348 27.81 2.84 -11.24
C GLY A 348 26.96 3.29 -10.05
N LEU A 349 27.62 3.59 -8.92
CA LEU A 349 26.93 4.00 -7.70
C LEU A 349 26.21 5.35 -7.84
N VAL A 350 26.81 6.30 -8.57
CA VAL A 350 26.22 7.62 -8.80
C VAL A 350 24.94 7.52 -9.63
N GLY A 351 24.93 6.69 -10.68
CA GLY A 351 23.73 6.43 -11.46
C GLY A 351 22.61 5.80 -10.63
N GLN A 352 22.93 4.85 -9.75
CA GLN A 352 21.95 4.23 -8.85
C GLN A 352 21.40 5.19 -7.79
N LEU A 353 22.22 6.11 -7.28
CA LEU A 353 21.75 7.18 -6.39
C LEU A 353 20.78 8.10 -7.12
N ARG A 354 21.10 8.51 -8.35
CA ARG A 354 20.19 9.27 -9.19
C ARG A 354 18.88 8.52 -9.42
N TYR A 355 18.95 7.24 -9.78
CA TYR A 355 17.75 6.42 -9.99
C TYR A 355 16.87 6.37 -8.75
N SER A 356 17.49 6.26 -7.57
CA SER A 356 16.78 6.27 -6.29
C SER A 356 16.11 7.63 -6.02
N LEU A 357 16.76 8.75 -6.36
CA LEU A 357 16.17 10.10 -6.29
C LEU A 357 14.99 10.25 -7.26
N VAL A 358 15.13 9.79 -8.50
CA VAL A 358 14.04 9.80 -9.50
C VAL A 358 12.87 8.95 -9.00
N ASN A 359 13.12 7.72 -8.53
CA ASN A 359 12.09 6.84 -7.99
C ASN A 359 11.40 7.43 -6.75
N ALA A 360 12.14 8.13 -5.89
CA ALA A 360 11.54 8.84 -4.75
C ALA A 360 10.67 10.01 -5.24
N SER A 361 11.16 10.79 -6.21
CA SER A 361 10.41 11.91 -6.78
C SER A 361 9.12 11.47 -7.48
N LEU A 362 9.09 10.27 -8.06
CA LEU A 362 7.86 9.69 -8.62
C LEU A 362 6.73 9.67 -7.60
N SER A 363 7.01 9.30 -6.34
CA SER A 363 5.97 9.21 -5.30
C SER A 363 5.41 10.57 -4.86
N TRP A 364 6.07 11.68 -5.19
CA TRP A 364 5.73 13.01 -4.69
C TRP A 364 5.31 14.00 -5.79
N VAL A 365 5.88 13.87 -6.99
CA VAL A 365 5.82 14.92 -8.03
C VAL A 365 5.17 14.43 -9.32
N VAL A 366 5.42 13.17 -9.70
CA VAL A 366 5.09 12.68 -11.05
C VAL A 366 3.93 11.69 -11.06
N ALA A 367 3.88 10.77 -10.10
CA ALA A 367 2.81 9.79 -10.05
C ALA A 367 1.50 10.48 -9.67
N ARG A 368 0.61 10.64 -10.65
CA ARG A 368 -0.78 10.95 -10.38
C ARG A 368 -1.37 9.77 -9.60
N PRO A 369 -1.99 10.01 -8.43
CA PRO A 369 -2.67 8.93 -7.73
C PRO A 369 -3.77 8.41 -8.64
N TRP A 370 -3.91 7.10 -8.71
CA TRP A 370 -5.00 6.52 -9.46
C TRP A 370 -6.35 6.97 -8.86
N PRO A 371 -7.38 7.27 -9.66
CA PRO A 371 -7.51 7.01 -11.10
C PRO A 371 -7.13 8.17 -12.01
N GLU A 372 -6.46 9.22 -11.51
CA GLU A 372 -5.98 10.31 -12.35
C GLU A 372 -4.88 9.85 -13.33
N SER A 373 -4.30 8.67 -13.09
CA SER A 373 -3.31 8.02 -13.97
C SER A 373 -3.90 6.93 -14.87
N SER A 374 -5.22 6.76 -14.94
CA SER A 374 -5.82 5.75 -15.83
C SER A 374 -5.93 6.29 -17.25
N ASP A 375 -5.51 5.49 -18.24
CA ASP A 375 -5.67 5.81 -19.66
C ASP A 375 -7.16 5.77 -20.11
N HIS A 376 -8.05 5.27 -19.25
CA HIS A 376 -9.49 5.25 -19.46
C HIS A 376 -10.11 6.55 -18.95
N ARG A 377 -10.89 7.23 -19.81
CA ARG A 377 -11.70 8.39 -19.41
C ARG A 377 -12.65 8.00 -18.27
N SER A 378 -12.25 8.31 -17.04
CA SER A 378 -13.16 8.24 -15.91
C SER A 378 -14.17 9.39 -16.04
N PRO A 379 -15.50 9.13 -16.02
CA PRO A 379 -16.53 10.13 -16.29
C PRO A 379 -16.56 11.29 -15.27
N TRP A 380 -15.82 11.17 -14.18
CA TRP A 380 -15.73 12.17 -13.10
C TRP A 380 -14.34 12.81 -12.97
N ALA A 381 -13.39 12.51 -13.86
CA ALA A 381 -12.11 13.21 -13.90
C ALA A 381 -12.36 14.71 -14.22
N LEU A 382 -12.23 15.57 -13.21
CA LEU A 382 -12.36 17.02 -13.38
C LEU A 382 -11.36 17.50 -14.45
N PRO A 383 -11.73 18.45 -15.33
CA PRO A 383 -10.82 18.98 -16.36
C PRO A 383 -9.50 19.54 -15.81
N LEU A 384 -9.46 19.91 -14.53
CA LEU A 384 -8.25 20.36 -13.82
C LEU A 384 -7.27 19.22 -13.47
N ALA A 385 -7.74 17.99 -13.33
CA ALA A 385 -6.90 16.80 -13.13
C ALA A 385 -6.33 16.24 -14.45
N GLN A 386 -6.75 16.80 -15.59
CA GLN A 386 -6.36 16.37 -16.94
C GLN A 386 -5.30 17.27 -17.59
N ARG A 387 -4.84 18.34 -16.93
CA ARG A 387 -3.74 19.18 -17.42
C ARG A 387 -2.38 18.64 -17.02
#